data_AF-A0A6L7TSR2-F1
#
_entry.id   AF-A0A6L7TSR2-F1
#
_cell.length_a   1.000
_cell.length_b   1.000
_cell.length_c   1.000
_cell.angle_alpha   90.00
_cell.angle_beta   90.00
_cell.angle_gamma   90.00
#
_symmetry.space_group_name_H-M   'P 1'
#
loop_
_entity.id
_entity.type
_entity.pdbx_description
1 polymer ?
#
loop_
_entity_poly.entity_id
_entity_poly.type
_entity_poly.pdbx_seq_one_letter_code
_entity_poly.pdbx_strand_id
1 'polypeptide(L)'
;MRLLTKAEACRELSVSLSTLDRRIASGEVCTKREPHGQRHRVYVMLDEDLPGNGRLADSELVAAQERIRDLKGQVELLQGQLEMERRRNGELADELKTEQARRGPWWRFRQLRG
;
A
#
# COMPACT_ATOMS: atom_id res chain seq x y z
N MET A 1 24.77 24.96 5.94
CA MET A 1 24.02 24.64 4.69
C MET A 1 24.96 24.20 3.57
N ARG A 2 24.75 23.00 3.03
CA ARG A 2 25.52 22.43 1.91
C ARG A 2 24.65 22.34 0.65
N LEU A 3 25.22 22.69 -0.50
CA LEU A 3 24.59 22.53 -1.81
C LEU A 3 25.06 21.22 -2.43
N LEU A 4 24.13 20.30 -2.62
CA LEU A 4 24.41 18.96 -3.15
C LEU A 4 23.65 18.74 -4.45
N THR A 5 24.22 17.95 -5.36
CA THR A 5 23.42 17.40 -6.46
C THR A 5 22.37 16.44 -5.92
N LYS A 6 21.30 16.17 -6.68
CA LYS A 6 20.28 15.19 -6.28
C LYS A 6 20.89 13.82 -5.93
N ALA A 7 21.90 13.38 -6.68
CA ALA A 7 22.58 12.10 -6.45
C ALA A 7 23.42 12.07 -5.17
N GLU A 8 24.01 13.20 -4.78
CA GLU A 8 24.73 13.33 -3.51
C GLU A 8 23.74 13.43 -2.34
N ALA A 9 22.67 14.21 -2.48
CA ALA A 9 21.61 14.29 -1.47
C ALA A 9 20.93 12.94 -1.22
N CYS A 10 20.68 12.14 -2.26
CA CYS A 10 20.17 10.77 -2.11
C CYS A 10 21.11 9.87 -1.31
N ARG A 11 22.43 10.00 -1.53
CA ARG A 11 23.44 9.22 -0.80
C ARG A 11 23.55 9.66 0.65
N GLU A 12 23.58 10.97 0.89
CA GLU A 12 23.72 11.56 2.22
C GLU A 12 22.49 11.29 3.10
N LEU A 13 21.29 11.32 2.50
CA LEU A 13 20.04 11.01 3.19
C LEU A 13 19.68 9.51 3.17
N SER A 14 20.43 8.68 2.44
CA SER A 14 20.10 7.26 2.20
C SER A 14 18.68 7.03 1.70
N VAL A 15 18.22 7.85 0.75
CA VAL A 15 16.86 7.77 0.17
C VAL A 15 16.90 7.63 -1.35
N SER A 16 15.85 7.01 -1.92
CA SER A 16 15.66 6.94 -3.36
C SER A 16 15.44 8.32 -3.97
N LEU A 17 15.75 8.46 -5.27
CA LEU A 17 15.52 9.70 -6.02
C LEU A 17 14.03 10.09 -6.04
N SER A 18 13.13 9.10 -6.12
CA SER A 18 11.68 9.29 -6.02
C SER A 18 11.23 9.84 -4.66
N THR A 19 11.88 9.40 -3.57
CA THR A 19 11.59 9.91 -2.22
C THR A 19 12.12 11.32 -2.04
N LEU A 20 13.31 11.61 -2.57
CA LEU A 20 13.87 12.96 -2.58
C LEU A 20 12.99 13.94 -3.37
N ASP A 21 12.51 13.56 -4.55
CA ASP A 21 11.62 14.39 -5.37
C ASP A 21 10.28 14.67 -4.66
N ARG A 22 9.73 13.68 -3.95
CA ARG A 22 8.53 13.86 -3.13
C ARG A 22 8.76 14.90 -2.03
N ARG A 23 9.91 14.83 -1.35
CA ARG A 23 10.28 15.78 -0.27
C ARG A 23 10.55 17.19 -0.78
N ILE A 24 11.09 17.31 -1.99
CA ILE A 24 11.22 18.61 -2.66
C ILE A 24 9.82 19.17 -3.01
N ALA A 25 8.90 18.32 -3.49
CA ALA A 25 7.55 18.71 -3.83
C ALA A 25 6.70 19.08 -2.60
N SER A 26 6.89 18.42 -1.45
CA SER A 26 6.24 18.77 -0.19
C SER A 26 6.84 19.99 0.50
N GLY A 27 7.99 20.49 0.03
CA GLY A 27 8.70 21.63 0.62
C GLY A 27 9.54 21.29 1.85
N GLU A 28 9.65 20.00 2.22
CA GLU A 28 10.54 19.52 3.29
C GLU A 28 12.02 19.74 2.98
N VAL A 29 12.37 19.74 1.70
CA VAL A 29 13.75 19.90 1.22
C VAL A 29 13.82 21.06 0.24
N CYS A 30 14.59 22.07 0.58
CA CYS A 30 14.79 23.24 -0.25
C CYS A 30 15.71 22.95 -1.44
N THR A 31 15.44 23.59 -2.58
CA THR A 31 16.33 23.53 -3.74
C THR A 31 16.75 24.92 -4.18
N LYS A 32 17.99 25.03 -4.65
CA LYS A 32 18.53 26.22 -5.30
C LYS A 32 18.73 25.94 -6.78
N ARG A 33 18.23 26.81 -7.64
CA ARG A 33 18.47 26.74 -9.08
C ARG A 33 19.58 27.72 -9.42
N GLU A 34 20.65 27.22 -10.02
CA GLU A 34 21.72 28.07 -10.54
C GLU A 34 21.73 28.06 -12.07
N PRO A 35 21.79 29.24 -12.71
CA PRO A 35 21.94 29.32 -14.16
C PRO A 35 23.33 28.81 -14.56
N HIS A 36 23.35 27.86 -15.48
CA HIS A 36 24.56 27.28 -16.03
C HIS A 36 24.47 27.24 -17.56
N GLY A 37 24.94 28.31 -18.19
CA GLY A 37 24.74 28.55 -19.62
C GLY A 37 23.26 28.67 -19.97
N GLN A 38 22.79 27.92 -20.98
CA GLN A 38 21.38 27.91 -21.40
C GLN A 38 20.47 27.02 -20.53
N ARG A 39 21.01 26.33 -19.52
CA ARG A 39 20.25 25.41 -18.67
C ARG A 39 20.37 25.80 -17.20
N HIS A 40 19.45 25.30 -16.38
CA HIS A 40 19.50 25.50 -14.94
C HIS A 40 19.96 24.19 -14.28
N ARG A 41 20.95 24.27 -13.38
CA ARG A 41 21.28 23.16 -12.49
C ARG A 41 20.50 23.32 -11.20
N VAL A 42 19.93 22.22 -10.71
CA VAL A 42 19.16 22.18 -9.47
C VAL A 42 20.04 21.53 -8.40
N TYR A 43 20.32 22.29 -7.35
CA TYR A 43 21.02 21.82 -6.16
C TYR A 43 20.02 21.68 -5.01
N VAL A 44 20.20 20.63 -4.23
CA VAL A 44 19.47 20.37 -3.00
C VAL A 44 20.22 21.05 -1.87
N MET A 45 19.52 21.86 -1.08
CA MET A 45 20.09 22.49 0.10
C MET A 45 19.78 21.61 1.30
N LEU A 46 20.81 21.03 1.90
CA LEU A 46 20.70 20.34 3.19
C LEU A 46 21.30 21.22 4.27
N ASP A 47 20.60 21.34 5.40
CA ASP A 47 21.17 22.00 6.57
C ASP A 47 22.14 21.05 7.27
N GLU A 48 23.21 21.58 7.85
CA GLU A 48 24.24 20.75 8.51
C GLU A 48 23.70 20.08 9.79
N ASP A 49 22.60 20.63 10.32
CA ASP A 49 21.86 20.09 11.47
C ASP A 49 20.63 19.26 11.08
N LEU A 50 20.40 18.95 9.79
CA LEU A 50 19.40 17.92 9.48
C LEU A 50 19.98 16.59 9.95
N PRO A 51 19.47 15.99 11.04
CA PRO A 51 19.98 14.72 11.48
C PRO A 51 19.71 13.74 10.35
N GLY A 52 20.77 13.18 9.78
CA GLY A 52 20.67 11.95 9.00
C GLY A 52 19.87 10.95 9.84
N ASN A 53 18.61 10.75 9.47
CA ASN A 53 17.70 9.76 10.05
C ASN A 53 17.58 9.74 11.60
N GLY A 54 17.50 10.90 12.27
CA GLY A 54 17.39 10.94 13.74
C GLY A 54 16.03 11.31 14.35
N ARG A 55 15.15 12.02 13.63
CA ARG A 55 13.97 12.66 14.27
C ARG A 55 12.64 12.60 13.52
N LEU A 56 12.61 12.04 12.33
CA LEU A 56 11.35 11.65 11.65
C LEU A 56 10.90 10.23 12.06
N ALA A 57 11.70 9.53 12.88
CA ALA A 57 11.56 8.10 13.10
C ALA A 57 10.49 7.69 14.12
N ASP A 58 10.03 8.56 15.03
CA ASP A 58 9.12 8.11 16.10
C ASP A 58 7.65 8.33 15.75
N SER A 59 7.27 9.51 15.23
CA SER A 59 5.87 9.79 14.90
C SER A 59 5.38 9.03 13.67
N GLU A 60 6.23 8.90 12.64
CA GLU A 60 5.91 8.13 11.43
C GLU A 60 5.91 6.63 11.72
N LEU A 61 6.77 6.15 12.61
CA LEU A 61 6.80 4.74 13.04
C LEU A 61 5.60 4.39 13.90
N VAL A 62 5.21 5.26 14.85
CA VAL A 62 3.99 5.07 15.65
C VAL A 62 2.76 5.06 14.74
N ALA A 63 2.64 6.02 13.82
CA ALA A 63 1.55 6.05 12.86
C ALA A 63 1.53 4.81 11.95
N ALA A 64 2.70 4.32 11.52
CA ALA A 64 2.81 3.10 10.74
C ALA A 64 2.44 1.84 11.57
N GLN A 65 2.82 1.78 12.84
CA GLN A 65 2.48 0.70 13.75
C GLN A 65 0.96 0.64 14.03
N GLU A 66 0.34 1.80 14.24
CA GLU A 66 -1.13 1.91 14.38
C GLU A 66 -1.82 1.45 13.09
N ARG A 67 -1.35 1.90 11.93
CA ARG A 67 -1.87 1.47 10.62
C ARG A 67 -1.76 -0.04 10.42
N ILE A 68 -0.63 -0.64 10.82
CA ILE A 68 -0.43 -2.09 10.74
C ILE A 68 -1.39 -2.83 11.68
N ARG A 69 -1.62 -2.31 12.88
CA ARG A 69 -2.57 -2.88 13.85
C ARG A 69 -3.99 -2.87 13.29
N ASP A 70 -4.42 -1.75 12.73
CA ASP A 70 -5.74 -1.61 12.12
C ASP A 70 -5.92 -2.55 10.93
N LEU A 71 -4.91 -2.64 10.06
CA LEU A 71 -4.92 -3.56 8.92
C LEU A 71 -4.97 -5.03 9.37
N LYS A 72 -4.28 -5.41 10.44
CA LYS A 72 -4.36 -6.76 10.99
C LYS A 72 -5.77 -7.08 11.49
N GLY A 73 -6.41 -6.15 12.21
CA GLY A 73 -7.79 -6.32 12.67
C GLY A 73 -8.78 -6.47 11.50
N GLN A 74 -8.59 -5.71 10.42
CA GLN A 74 -9.40 -5.85 9.20
C GLN A 74 -9.20 -7.21 8.52
N VAL A 75 -7.96 -7.70 8.46
CA VAL A 75 -7.66 -9.03 7.89
C VAL A 75 -8.33 -10.14 8.69
N GLU A 76 -8.26 -10.12 10.02
CA GLU A 76 -8.91 -11.11 10.88
C GLU A 76 -10.43 -11.10 10.69
N LEU A 77 -11.04 -9.92 10.60
CA LEU A 77 -12.47 -9.79 10.35
C LEU A 77 -12.88 -10.35 8.98
N LEU A 78 -12.11 -10.03 7.93
CA LEU A 78 -12.35 -10.55 6.59
C LEU A 78 -12.16 -12.07 6.51
N GLN A 79 -11.19 -12.62 7.24
CA GLN A 79 -11.00 -14.06 7.35
C GLN A 79 -12.20 -14.74 8.02
N GLY A 80 -12.72 -14.16 9.11
CA GLY A 80 -13.94 -14.66 9.76
C GLY A 80 -15.16 -14.63 8.84
N GLN A 81 -15.35 -13.54 8.07
CA GLN A 81 -16.41 -13.45 7.07
C GLN A 81 -16.27 -14.52 5.98
N LEU A 82 -15.04 -14.74 5.50
CA LEU A 82 -14.75 -15.75 4.49
C LEU A 82 -15.09 -17.17 4.99
N GLU A 83 -14.79 -17.48 6.26
CA GLU A 83 -15.14 -18.77 6.85
C GLU A 83 -16.65 -18.97 6.98
N MET A 84 -17.39 -17.93 7.38
CA MET A 84 -18.85 -18.00 7.44
C MET A 84 -19.45 -18.24 6.05
N GLU A 85 -19.00 -17.51 5.04
CA GLU A 85 -19.46 -17.70 3.65
C GLU A 85 -19.09 -19.08 3.10
N ARG A 86 -17.92 -19.61 3.47
CA ARG A 86 -17.55 -21.00 3.11
C ARG A 86 -18.47 -22.03 3.73
N ARG A 87 -18.83 -21.88 5.02
CA ARG A 87 -19.79 -22.77 5.69
C ARG A 87 -21.15 -22.70 5.02
N ARG A 88 -21.65 -21.49 4.77
CA ARG A 88 -22.93 -21.26 4.10
C ARG A 88 -22.97 -21.88 2.70
N ASN A 89 -21.90 -21.75 1.92
CA ASN A 89 -21.79 -22.42 0.62
C ASN A 89 -21.76 -23.95 0.75
N GLY A 90 -21.12 -24.49 1.79
CA GLY A 90 -21.14 -25.91 2.09
C GLY A 90 -22.56 -26.43 2.38
N GLU A 91 -23.29 -25.73 3.25
CA GLU A 91 -24.68 -26.04 3.58
C GLU A 91 -25.57 -25.99 2.33
N LEU A 92 -25.49 -24.93 1.53
CA LEU A 92 -26.23 -24.81 0.27
C LEU A 92 -25.88 -25.92 -0.73
N ALA A 93 -24.61 -26.33 -0.80
CA ALA A 93 -24.19 -27.42 -1.67
C ALA A 93 -24.78 -28.77 -1.23
N ASP A 94 -24.88 -29.01 0.08
CA ASP A 94 -25.46 -30.24 0.61
C ASP A 94 -26.99 -30.25 0.51
N GLU A 95 -27.65 -29.10 0.70
CA GLU A 95 -29.07 -28.91 0.38
C GLU A 95 -29.35 -29.19 -1.10
N LEU A 96 -28.51 -28.64 -2.00
CA LEU A 96 -28.63 -28.86 -3.44
C LEU A 96 -28.49 -30.35 -3.79
N LYS A 97 -27.51 -31.05 -3.22
CA LYS A 97 -27.34 -32.50 -3.41
C LYS A 97 -28.57 -33.27 -2.91
N THR A 98 -29.10 -32.90 -1.76
CA THR A 98 -30.27 -33.54 -1.16
C THR A 98 -31.51 -33.35 -2.03
N GLU A 99 -31.72 -32.14 -2.55
CA GLU A 99 -32.80 -31.85 -3.50
C GLU A 99 -32.60 -32.56 -4.85
N GLN A 100 -31.39 -32.63 -5.37
CA GLN A 100 -31.08 -33.38 -6.60
C GLN A 100 -31.36 -34.89 -6.42
N ALA A 101 -31.00 -35.45 -5.26
CA ALA A 101 -31.30 -36.84 -4.92
C ALA A 101 -32.80 -37.10 -4.77
N ARG A 102 -33.53 -36.18 -4.12
CA ARG A 102 -35.01 -36.26 -3.99
C ARG A 102 -35.73 -36.19 -5.32
N ARG A 103 -35.28 -35.34 -6.25
CA ARG A 103 -35.93 -35.13 -7.55
C ARG A 103 -35.61 -36.25 -8.57
N GLY A 104 -34.69 -37.18 -8.27
CA GLY A 104 -34.31 -38.28 -9.17
C GLY A 104 -33.73 -37.82 -10.51
N PRO A 105 -33.39 -38.70 -11.47
CA PRO A 105 -32.84 -38.28 -12.77
C PRO A 105 -33.88 -37.65 -13.72
N TRP A 106 -35.17 -37.72 -13.39
CA TRP A 106 -36.26 -37.35 -14.29
C TRP A 106 -36.52 -35.83 -14.39
N TRP A 107 -36.11 -35.02 -13.40
CA TRP A 107 -36.28 -33.56 -13.45
C TRP A 107 -35.48 -32.88 -14.56
N ARG A 108 -34.36 -33.48 -15.00
CA ARG A 108 -33.56 -33.00 -16.15
C ARG A 108 -34.36 -33.02 -17.46
N PHE A 109 -35.30 -33.96 -17.59
CA PHE A 109 -36.18 -34.04 -18.77
C PHE A 109 -37.30 -32.99 -18.76
N ARG A 110 -37.56 -32.33 -17.62
CA ARG A 110 -38.56 -31.26 -17.51
C ARG A 110 -38.03 -29.91 -18.03
N GLN A 111 -36.71 -29.71 -18.05
CA GLN A 111 -36.08 -28.49 -18.60
C GLN A 111 -35.94 -28.51 -20.13
N LEU A 112 -36.04 -29.67 -20.79
CA LEU A 112 -35.91 -29.81 -22.24
C LEU A 112 -37.25 -29.74 -22.99
N ARG A 113 -38.37 -29.54 -22.28
CA ARG A 113 -39.73 -29.42 -22.87
C ARG A 113 -40.34 -28.01 -22.72
N GLY A 114 -39.55 -27.02 -22.31
CA GLY A 114 -39.94 -25.61 -22.26
C GLY A 114 -39.39 -24.86 -23.44
#